data_AF-A0A9E4RLA4-F1
#
_entry.id   AF-A0A9E4RLA4-F1
#
_cell.length_a   1.000
_cell.length_b   1.000
_cell.length_c   1.000
_cell.angle_alpha   90.00
_cell.angle_beta   90.00
_cell.angle_gamma   90.00
#
_symmetry.space_group_name_H-M   'P 1'
#
loop_
_entity.id
_entity.type
_entity.pdbx_description
1 polymer ?
#
loop_
_entity_poly.entity_id
_entity_poly.type
_entity_poly.pdbx_seq_one_letter_code
_entity_poly.pdbx_strand_id
1 'polypeptide(L)' 'LESAGVQPIKTEGETFDPQFHEAVAHVEGEENKVISEVQRGYLLHERVLRPAMVVVGKGSGDEEKKETEGEPANG' A
#
# COMPACT_ATOMS: atom_id res chain seq x y z
N LEU A 1 -23.48 6.06 17.76
CA LEU A 1 -22.75 6.78 16.69
C LEU A 1 -21.65 5.88 16.15
N GLU A 2 -21.98 4.60 15.95
CA GLU A 2 -21.04 3.53 15.65
C GLU A 2 -21.34 3.04 14.23
N SER A 3 -20.30 2.71 13.48
CA SER A 3 -20.38 2.00 12.20
C SER A 3 -20.86 2.78 10.99
N ALA A 4 -20.12 3.81 10.58
CA ALA A 4 -20.08 4.15 9.15
C ALA A 4 -19.37 3.05 8.33
N GLY A 5 -18.73 2.06 8.98
CA GLY A 5 -17.93 1.03 8.32
C GLY A 5 -16.68 1.58 7.62
N VAL A 6 -16.37 2.86 7.81
CA VAL A 6 -15.26 3.52 7.14
C VAL A 6 -13.97 3.32 7.91
N GLN A 7 -12.95 2.74 7.27
CA GLN A 7 -11.62 2.54 7.85
C GLN A 7 -10.56 3.23 7.00
N PRO A 8 -9.57 3.92 7.58
CA PRO A 8 -8.47 4.49 6.82
C PRO A 8 -7.58 3.38 6.26
N ILE A 9 -7.10 3.55 5.03
CA ILE A 9 -6.08 2.69 4.42
C ILE A 9 -4.72 3.07 5.04
N LYS A 10 -3.95 2.09 5.49
CA LYS A 10 -2.56 2.30 5.92
C LYS A 10 -1.66 2.32 4.69
N THR A 11 -0.79 3.32 4.64
CA THR A 11 -0.04 3.66 3.42
C THR A 11 1.44 3.75 3.72
N GLU A 12 1.88 4.71 4.54
CA GLU A 12 3.31 4.98 4.80
C GLU A 12 4.06 3.72 5.30
N GLY A 13 5.12 3.35 4.57
CA GLY A 13 5.95 2.18 4.87
C GLY A 13 5.39 0.83 4.38
N GLU A 14 4.14 0.79 3.92
CA GLU A 14 3.54 -0.40 3.31
C GLU A 14 3.99 -0.54 1.84
N THR A 15 3.85 -1.76 1.31
CA THR A 15 4.02 -2.02 -0.11
C THR A 15 2.93 -1.29 -0.91
N PHE A 16 3.32 -0.68 -2.03
CA PHE A 16 2.38 -0.07 -2.95
C PHE A 16 1.47 -1.15 -3.56
N ASP A 17 0.16 -0.93 -3.50
CA ASP A 17 -0.85 -1.82 -4.05
C ASP A 17 -1.84 -0.97 -4.84
N PRO A 18 -1.91 -1.12 -6.17
CA PRO A 18 -2.79 -0.31 -7.02
C PRO A 18 -4.28 -0.51 -6.73
N GLN A 19 -4.67 -1.55 -5.99
CA GLN A 19 -6.06 -1.73 -5.56
C GLN A 19 -6.44 -0.72 -4.46
N PHE A 20 -5.50 -0.38 -3.59
CA PHE A 20 -5.72 0.48 -2.42
C PHE A 20 -5.05 1.86 -2.52
N HIS A 21 -4.06 1.98 -3.40
CA HIS A 21 -3.18 3.14 -3.52
C HIS A 21 -3.18 3.70 -4.95
N GLU A 22 -3.11 5.01 -5.05
CA GLU A 22 -2.97 5.77 -6.30
C GLU A 22 -1.61 6.51 -6.25
N ALA A 23 -0.66 6.08 -7.06
CA ALA A 23 0.66 6.67 -7.11
C ALA A 23 0.60 8.02 -7.85
N VAL A 24 0.78 9.13 -7.12
CA VAL A 24 0.76 10.49 -7.70
C VAL A 24 2.16 10.98 -8.06
N ALA A 25 3.18 10.41 -7.44
CA ALA A 25 4.57 10.70 -7.73
C ALA A 25 5.44 9.49 -7.41
N HIS A 26 6.61 9.44 -8.03
CA HIS A 26 7.62 8.47 -7.70
C HIS A 26 8.92 9.19 -7.33
N VAL A 27 9.60 8.74 -6.27
CA VAL A 27 10.86 9.33 -5.77
C VAL A 27 11.92 8.25 -5.50
N GLU A 28 13.16 8.65 -5.25
CA GLU A 28 14.21 7.74 -4.76
C GLU A 28 13.81 7.22 -3.36
N GLY A 29 13.97 5.91 -3.14
CA GLY A 29 13.53 5.24 -1.91
C GLY A 29 13.37 3.73 -2.11
N GLU A 30 12.86 3.04 -1.09
CA GLU A 30 12.60 1.60 -1.15
C GLU A 30 11.67 1.26 -2.33
N GLU A 31 12.09 0.33 -3.18
CA GLU A 31 11.34 0.00 -4.39
C GLU A 31 9.96 -0.55 -4.05
N ASN A 32 8.94 -0.10 -4.80
CA ASN A 32 7.56 -0.54 -4.65
C ASN A 32 6.98 -0.33 -3.24
N LYS A 33 7.59 0.55 -2.42
CA LYS A 33 7.04 0.97 -1.14
C LYS A 33 6.48 2.38 -1.19
N VAL A 34 5.47 2.62 -0.37
CA VAL A 34 4.94 3.95 -0.14
C VAL A 34 5.89 4.74 0.76
N ILE A 35 6.48 5.78 0.19
CA ILE A 35 7.39 6.68 0.87
C ILE A 35 6.64 7.72 1.69
N SER A 36 5.50 8.20 1.18
CA SER A 36 4.67 9.16 1.91
C SER A 36 3.22 9.18 1.41
N GLU A 37 2.29 9.50 2.30
CA GLU A 37 0.88 9.71 2.01
C GLU A 37 0.63 11.19 1.68
N VAL A 38 0.16 11.46 0.46
CA VAL A 38 -0.29 12.80 0.08
C VAL A 38 -1.73 13.02 0.55
N GLN A 39 -2.54 11.96 0.49
CA GLN A 39 -3.93 12.02 0.91
C GLN A 39 -4.44 10.65 1.33
N ARG A 40 -5.05 10.60 2.51
CA ARG A 40 -5.60 9.38 3.10
C ARG A 40 -6.71 8.76 2.26
N GLY A 41 -6.55 7.46 2.01
CA GLY A 41 -7.58 6.61 1.41
C GLY A 41 -8.47 5.98 2.48
N TYR A 42 -9.62 5.47 2.05
CA TYR A 42 -10.59 4.86 2.95
C TYR A 42 -11.23 3.61 2.34
N LEU A 43 -11.43 2.61 3.20
CA LEU A 43 -12.26 1.45 2.97
C LEU A 43 -13.65 1.73 3.54
N LEU A 44 -14.68 1.20 2.89
CA LEU A 44 -16.03 1.09 3.42
C LEU A 44 -16.36 -0.40 3.53
N HIS A 45 -16.39 -0.91 4.76
CA HIS A 45 -16.40 -2.33 5.07
C HIS A 45 -15.15 -3.00 4.48
N GLU A 46 -15.26 -3.69 3.35
CA GLU A 46 -14.15 -4.37 2.67
C GLU A 46 -13.91 -3.84 1.24
N ARG A 47 -14.61 -2.77 0.86
CA ARG A 47 -14.47 -2.16 -0.46
C ARG A 47 -13.71 -0.85 -0.36
N VAL A 48 -12.85 -0.60 -1.34
CA VAL A 48 -12.17 0.69 -1.47
C VAL A 48 -13.20 1.75 -1.80
N LEU A 49 -13.44 2.65 -0.85
CA LEU A 49 -14.28 3.82 -1.06
C LEU A 49 -13.51 4.88 -1.84
N ARG A 50 -12.22 5.03 -1.49
CA ARG A 50 -11.29 5.93 -2.17
C ARG A 50 -9.87 5.40 -1.98
N PRO A 51 -9.09 5.23 -3.06
CA PRO A 51 -7.68 4.88 -2.92
C PRO A 51 -6.91 6.02 -2.23
N ALA A 52 -5.85 5.67 -1.52
CA ALA A 52 -4.97 6.67 -0.93
C ALA A 52 -4.01 7.23 -1.98
N MET A 53 -3.83 8.55 -2.04
CA MET A 53 -2.83 9.12 -2.93
C MET A 53 -1.47 9.09 -2.24
N VAL A 54 -0.52 8.44 -2.89
CA VAL A 54 0.78 8.13 -2.27
C VAL A 54 1.93 8.43 -3.21
N VAL A 55 3.11 8.63 -2.61
CA VAL A 55 4.39 8.70 -3.31
C VAL A 55 5.08 7.35 -3.19
N VAL A 56 5.50 6.77 -4.31
CA VAL A 56 6.10 5.41 -4.35
C VAL A 56 7.61 5.49 -4.61
N GLY A 57 8.38 4.64 -3.94
CA GLY A 57 9.81 4.54 -4.16
C GLY A 57 10.12 3.77 -5.44
N LYS A 58 11.08 4.28 -6.23
CA LYS A 58 11.54 3.66 -7.48
C LYS A 58 12.69 2.66 -7.30
N GLY A 59 13.08 2.40 -6.06
CA GLY A 59 14.30 1.66 -5.76
C GLY A 59 15.52 2.58 -5.78
N SER A 60 16.44 2.30 -4.87
CA SER A 60 17.80 2.84 -4.90
C SER A 60 18.74 1.71 -5.28
N GLY A 61 18.85 1.39 -6.57
CA GLY A 61 19.95 0.61 -7.17
C GLY A 61 20.24 -0.82 -6.69
N ASP A 62 19.71 -1.29 -5.57
CA ASP A 62 20.08 -2.56 -4.95
C ASP A 62 18.81 -3.28 -4.48
N GLU A 63 18.37 -4.22 -5.31
CA GLU A 63 17.19 -5.08 -5.12
C GLU A 63 17.38 -6.02 -3.93
N GLU A 64 16.39 -6.12 -3.03
CA GLU A 64 16.17 -7.37 -2.29
C GLU A 64 14.68 -7.73 -2.28
N LYS A 65 14.35 -8.56 -3.27
CA LYS A 65 13.20 -9.43 -3.43
C LYS A 65 12.63 -9.93 -2.10
N LYS A 66 11.46 -9.44 -1.67
CA LYS A 66 10.70 -10.09 -0.58
C LYS A 66 9.76 -11.14 -1.16
N GLU A 67 10.16 -12.36 -0.89
CA GLU A 67 9.65 -13.63 -1.35
C GLU A 67 8.35 -13.94 -0.58
N THR A 68 7.27 -14.27 -1.30
CA THR A 68 6.08 -14.90 -0.74
C THR A 68 6.48 -16.26 -0.17
N GLU A 69 6.58 -16.36 1.15
CA GLU A 69 6.74 -17.62 1.87
C GLU A 69 5.45 -17.90 2.64
N GLY A 70 4.72 -18.95 2.26
CA GLY A 70 3.55 -19.39 2.99
C GLY A 70 2.62 -20.35 2.24
N GLU A 71 3.11 -21.52 1.81
CA GLU A 71 2.38 -22.80 1.93
C GLU A 71 3.23 -23.95 1.38
N PRO A 72 3.61 -24.91 2.24
CA PRO A 72 3.54 -26.30 1.82
C PRO A 72 2.40 -26.97 2.59
N ALA A 73 1.26 -27.13 1.92
CA ALA A 73 0.30 -28.16 2.26
C ALA A 73 1.03 -29.52 2.23
N ASN A 74 1.21 -30.14 3.40
CA ASN A 74 1.51 -31.57 3.47
C ASN A 74 0.28 -32.28 4.02
N GLY A 75 -0.26 -33.17 3.20
CA GLY A 75 -1.27 -34.18 3.58
C GLY A 75 -0.64 -35.45 4.13
#